data_AF-Q6LTT4-F1
#
_entry.id   AF-Q6LTT4-F1
#
_cell.length_a   1.000
_cell.length_b   1.000
_cell.length_c   1.000
_cell.angle_alpha   90.00
_cell.angle_beta   90.00
_cell.angle_gamma   90.00
#
_symmetry.space_group_name_H-M   'P 1'
#
loop_
_entity.id
_entity.type
_entity.pdbx_description
1 polymer ?
#
loop_
_entity_poly.entity_id
_entity_poly.type
_entity_poly.pdbx_seq_one_letter_code
_entity_poly.pdbx_strand_id
1 'polypeptide(L)'
;MMLMVTIEQLPLLGKSYLRNVLSKMRNKDEATVRIGLLGDFKTPNYQVKLPNGVYLTYRGANHNRFGKDSFESSHLSVSFTFAQISSAYDKASSV
;
A
#
# COMPACT_ATOMS: atom_id res chain seq x y z
N MET A 1 -15.89 12.84 -5.63
CA MET A 1 -16.02 11.38 -5.77
C MET A 1 -14.79 10.75 -5.13
N MET A 2 -14.95 9.96 -4.06
CA MET A 2 -13.83 9.34 -3.35
C MET A 2 -13.35 8.14 -4.19
N LEU A 3 -12.21 8.27 -4.86
CA LEU A 3 -11.58 7.18 -5.60
C LEU A 3 -11.14 6.12 -4.58
N MET A 4 -11.90 5.03 -4.47
CA MET A 4 -11.47 3.86 -3.72
C MET A 4 -10.45 3.09 -4.55
N VAL A 5 -9.27 2.81 -4.00
CA VAL A 5 -8.33 1.86 -4.63
C VAL A 5 -9.00 0.49 -4.64
N THR A 6 -9.25 -0.03 -5.83
CA THR A 6 -9.68 -1.42 -6.00
C THR A 6 -8.48 -2.32 -6.34
N ILE A 7 -8.68 -3.63 -6.29
CA ILE A 7 -7.66 -4.59 -6.72
C ILE A 7 -7.26 -4.36 -8.19
N GLU A 8 -8.20 -4.00 -9.06
CA GLU A 8 -7.89 -3.74 -10.48
C GLU A 8 -7.04 -2.49 -10.70
N GLN A 9 -7.08 -1.54 -9.76
CA GLN A 9 -6.32 -0.29 -9.86
C GLN A 9 -4.91 -0.39 -9.27
N LEU A 10 -4.62 -1.40 -8.43
CA LEU A 10 -3.30 -1.58 -7.84
C LEU A 10 -2.15 -1.56 -8.86
N PRO A 11 -2.24 -2.22 -10.05
CA PRO A 11 -1.18 -2.17 -11.06
C PRO A 11 -0.87 -0.76 -11.56
N LEU A 12 -1.84 0.17 -11.50
CA LEU A 12 -1.68 1.57 -11.96
C LEU A 12 -0.74 2.38 -11.06
N LEU A 13 -0.47 1.92 -9.83
CA LEU A 13 0.49 2.55 -8.92
C LEU A 13 1.94 2.38 -9.39
N GLY A 14 2.19 1.50 -10.36
CA GLY A 14 3.49 1.33 -10.99
C GLY A 14 4.41 0.34 -10.27
N LYS A 15 5.29 -0.29 -11.06
CA LYS A 15 6.11 -1.42 -10.63
C LYS A 15 7.09 -1.07 -9.49
N SER A 16 7.72 0.12 -9.56
CA SER A 16 8.66 0.59 -8.53
C SER A 16 7.97 0.81 -7.17
N TYR A 17 6.82 1.47 -7.18
CA TYR A 17 6.02 1.70 -5.97
C TYR A 17 5.59 0.37 -5.33
N LEU A 18 5.02 -0.54 -6.13
CA LEU A 18 4.56 -1.85 -5.64
C LEU A 18 5.71 -2.71 -5.10
N ARG A 19 6.90 -2.68 -5.75
CA ARG A 19 8.11 -3.33 -5.23
C ARG A 19 8.49 -2.81 -3.85
N ASN A 20 8.44 -1.50 -3.64
CA ASN A 20 8.75 -0.91 -2.34
C ASN A 20 7.69 -1.28 -1.29
N VAL A 21 6.40 -1.30 -1.64
CA VAL A 21 5.34 -1.79 -0.74
C VAL A 21 5.60 -3.23 -0.33
N LEU A 22 5.87 -4.14 -1.29
CA LEU A 22 6.23 -5.53 -1.01
C LEU A 22 7.43 -5.65 -0.05
N SER A 23 8.45 -4.80 -0.24
CA SER A 23 9.61 -4.79 0.67
C SER A 23 9.24 -4.45 2.11
N LYS A 24 8.20 -3.63 2.34
CA LYS A 24 7.71 -3.28 3.69
C LYS A 24 6.77 -4.33 4.28
N MET A 25 6.22 -5.21 3.44
CA MET A 25 5.40 -6.34 3.87
C MET A 25 6.23 -7.60 4.14
N ARG A 26 7.51 -7.62 3.74
CA ARG A 26 8.37 -8.83 3.75
C ARG A 26 8.57 -9.41 5.16
N ASN A 27 8.72 -10.75 5.21
CA ASN A 27 8.84 -11.65 6.37
C ASN A 27 7.53 -12.02 7.10
N LYS A 28 6.36 -11.67 6.57
CA LYS A 28 5.10 -11.82 7.30
C LYS A 28 3.96 -12.14 6.33
N ASP A 29 3.73 -13.42 6.05
CA ASP A 29 2.72 -13.91 5.10
C ASP A 29 1.30 -13.42 5.44
N GLU A 30 1.08 -13.05 6.70
CA GLU A 30 -0.18 -12.49 7.21
C GLU A 30 -0.22 -10.95 7.22
N ALA A 31 0.81 -10.27 6.72
CA ALA A 31 0.80 -8.81 6.63
C ALA A 31 -0.19 -8.33 5.55
N THR A 32 -0.89 -7.25 5.88
CA THR A 32 -1.82 -6.59 4.95
C THR A 32 -1.45 -5.13 4.80
N VAL A 33 -1.80 -4.53 3.67
CA VAL A 33 -1.56 -3.12 3.40
C VAL A 33 -2.86 -2.40 3.03
N ARG A 34 -2.98 -1.15 3.44
CA ARG A 34 -4.03 -0.22 3.01
C ARG A 34 -3.37 1.00 2.38
N ILE A 35 -3.92 1.44 1.26
CA ILE A 35 -3.42 2.57 0.46
C ILE A 35 -4.23 3.82 0.78
N GLY A 36 -3.55 4.95 0.92
CA GLY A 36 -4.17 6.25 1.15
C GLY A 36 -4.99 6.72 -0.05
N LEU A 37 -6.17 7.28 0.23
CA LEU A 37 -7.11 7.79 -0.77
C LEU A 37 -7.00 9.30 -0.98
N LEU A 38 -6.18 9.98 -0.18
CA LEU A 38 -5.97 11.42 -0.26
C LEU A 38 -4.78 11.76 -1.17
N GLY A 39 -4.87 12.89 -1.88
CA GLY A 39 -3.83 13.37 -2.79
C GLY A 39 -4.13 13.08 -4.26
N ASP A 40 -3.10 13.12 -5.11
CA ASP A 40 -3.20 12.94 -6.57
C ASP A 40 -3.10 11.47 -7.02
N PHE A 41 -3.03 10.55 -6.06
CA PHE A 41 -2.98 9.10 -6.27
C PHE A 41 -1.74 8.57 -7.01
N LYS A 42 -0.73 9.41 -7.31
CA LYS A 42 0.49 8.95 -8.00
C LYS A 42 1.44 8.18 -7.10
N THR A 43 1.63 8.67 -5.87
CA THR A 43 2.49 8.03 -4.85
C THR A 43 1.80 8.10 -3.48
N PRO A 44 0.69 7.36 -3.30
CA PRO A 44 -0.11 7.46 -2.09
C PRO A 44 0.68 6.99 -0.85
N ASN A 45 0.42 7.60 0.29
CA ASN A 45 0.90 7.04 1.56
C ASN A 45 0.20 5.71 1.84
N TYR A 46 0.80 4.84 2.62
CA TYR A 46 0.21 3.54 2.91
C TYR A 46 0.53 3.06 4.32
N GLN A 47 -0.30 2.14 4.81
CA GLN A 47 -0.20 1.56 6.13
C GLN A 47 -0.14 0.04 6.00
N VAL A 48 0.88 -0.56 6.61
CA VAL A 48 1.03 -2.01 6.72
C VAL A 48 0.56 -2.44 8.11
N LYS A 49 -0.34 -3.42 8.18
CA LYS A 49 -0.65 -4.16 9.40
C LYS A 49 0.22 -5.41 9.45
N LEU A 50 0.96 -5.56 10.53
CA LEU A 50 1.75 -6.76 10.81
C LEU A 50 0.87 -7.86 11.44
N PRO A 51 1.30 -9.14 11.45
CA PRO A 51 0.55 -10.26 12.04
C PRO A 51 0.26 -10.06 13.53
N ASN A 52 1.18 -9.42 14.26
CA ASN A 52 1.00 -9.06 15.67
C ASN A 52 0.04 -7.87 15.89
N GLY A 53 -0.66 -7.40 14.86
CA GLY A 53 -1.61 -6.29 14.95
C GLY A 53 -0.98 -4.90 14.90
N VAL A 54 0.35 -4.78 14.94
CA VAL A 54 1.04 -3.48 14.89
C VAL A 54 0.89 -2.84 13.51
N TYR A 55 0.59 -1.55 13.52
CA TYR A 55 0.50 -0.75 12.30
C TYR A 55 1.78 0.04 12.04
N LEU A 56 2.15 0.06 10.77
CA LEU A 56 3.34 0.69 10.27
C LEU A 56 2.97 1.63 9.11
N THR A 57 3.15 2.95 9.29
CA THR A 57 2.84 3.95 8.26
C THR A 57 4.06 4.36 7.44
N TYR A 58 3.85 4.55 6.14
CA TYR A 58 4.89 4.90 5.18
C TYR A 58 4.45 6.02 4.25
N ARG A 59 5.42 6.85 3.87
CA ARG A 59 5.26 7.87 2.84
C ARG A 59 5.32 7.22 1.47
N GLY A 60 4.40 7.56 0.56
CA GLY A 60 4.43 7.01 -0.79
C GLY A 60 5.60 7.52 -1.63
N ALA A 61 6.00 8.77 -1.44
CA ALA A 61 7.04 9.42 -2.24
C ALA A 61 8.45 8.82 -2.04
N ASN A 62 8.75 8.29 -0.84
CA ASN A 62 10.09 7.79 -0.52
C ASN A 62 10.11 6.48 0.30
N HIS A 63 8.94 5.93 0.63
CA HIS A 63 8.78 4.68 1.39
C HIS A 63 9.45 4.68 2.78
N ASN A 64 9.77 5.86 3.33
CA ASN A 64 10.23 6.03 4.71
C ASN A 64 9.03 6.08 5.67
N ARG A 65 9.30 5.91 6.96
CA ARG A 65 8.27 6.04 8.01
C ARG A 65 7.58 7.39 7.92
N PHE A 66 6.25 7.38 7.99
CA PHE A 66 5.51 8.64 8.05
C PHE A 66 5.66 9.34 9.40
N GLY A 67 5.80 8.54 10.48
CA GLY A 67 5.95 9.01 11.87
C GLY A 67 4.66 9.01 12.68
N LYS A 68 3.57 8.44 12.12
CA LYS A 68 2.31 8.20 12.84
C LYS A 68 2.11 6.70 13.06
N ASP A 69 1.39 6.33 14.12
CA ASP A 69 1.11 4.91 14.39
C ASP A 69 0.07 4.34 13.42
N SER A 70 -0.93 5.16 13.05
CA SER A 70 -1.95 4.82 12.05
C SER A 70 -2.47 6.05 11.32
N PHE A 71 -3.12 5.81 10.17
CA PHE A 71 -3.95 6.78 9.48
C PHE A 71 -5.44 6.52 9.77
N GLU A 72 -6.25 7.56 9.57
CA GLU A 72 -7.72 7.46 9.67
C GLU A 72 -8.27 6.42 8.69
N SER A 73 -9.08 5.49 9.19
CA SER A 73 -9.54 4.34 8.40
C SER A 73 -10.43 4.73 7.23
N SER A 74 -11.12 5.87 7.30
CA SER A 74 -11.95 6.43 6.22
C SER A 74 -11.13 6.98 5.04
N HIS A 75 -9.84 7.25 5.25
CA HIS A 75 -8.91 7.78 4.24
C HIS A 75 -8.03 6.70 3.63
N LEU A 76 -8.36 5.44 3.87
CA LEU A 76 -7.61 4.27 3.45
C LEU A 76 -8.51 3.34 2.63
N SER A 77 -7.93 2.68 1.64
CA SER A 77 -8.56 1.60 0.89
C SER A 77 -8.99 0.45 1.80
N VAL A 78 -9.64 -0.55 1.20
CA VAL A 78 -9.71 -1.89 1.81
C VAL A 78 -8.31 -2.47 2.04
N SER A 79 -8.22 -3.50 2.88
CA SER A 79 -6.97 -4.22 3.12
C SER A 79 -6.62 -5.13 1.95
N PHE A 80 -5.36 -5.08 1.52
CA PHE A 80 -4.80 -5.95 0.50
C PHE A 80 -3.77 -6.89 1.13
N THR A 81 -3.80 -8.16 0.71
CA THR A 81 -2.85 -9.18 1.14
C THR A 81 -1.54 -9.08 0.36
N PHE A 82 -0.49 -9.72 0.87
CA PHE A 82 0.77 -9.86 0.15
C PHE A 82 0.57 -10.44 -1.26
N ALA A 83 -0.25 -11.49 -1.40
CA ALA A 83 -0.54 -12.12 -2.69
C ALA A 83 -1.21 -11.15 -3.68
N GLN A 84 -2.14 -10.31 -3.23
CA GLN A 84 -2.80 -9.31 -4.08
C GLN A 84 -1.81 -8.24 -4.57
N ILE A 85 -0.94 -7.75 -3.69
CA ILE A 85 0.10 -6.78 -4.08
C ILE A 85 1.14 -7.42 -5.00
N SER A 86 1.52 -8.68 -4.77
CA SER A 86 2.43 -9.41 -5.65
C SER A 86 1.83 -9.59 -7.04
N SER A 87 0.57 -10.03 -7.13
CA SER A 87 -0.12 -10.15 -8.41
C SER A 87 -0.24 -8.81 -9.14
N ALA A 88 -0.48 -7.72 -8.40
CA ALA A 88 -0.50 -6.38 -8.98
C ALA A 88 0.88 -5.94 -9.49
N TYR A 89 1.96 -6.27 -8.75
CA TYR A 89 3.34 -6.00 -9.17
C TYR A 89 3.69 -6.73 -10.48
N ASP A 90 3.26 -7.97 -10.63
CA ASP A 90 3.50 -8.75 -11.85
C ASP A 90 2.75 -8.19 -13.06
N LYS A 91 1.56 -7.63 -12.84
CA LYS A 91 0.72 -6.97 -13.87
C LYS A 91 1.14 -5.54 -14.19
N ALA A 92 1.91 -4.89 -13.32
CA ALA A 92 2.30 -3.50 -13.50
C ALA A 92 3.35 -3.35 -14.61
N SER A 93 3.08 -2.44 -15.54
CA SER A 93 4.04 -2.06 -16.57
C SER A 93 5.29 -1.43 -15.96
N SER A 94 6.45 -1.72 -16.54
CA SER A 94 7.69 -0.98 -16.28
C SER A 94 7.56 0.39 -16.94
N VAL A 95 7.03 1.38 -16.22
CA VAL A 95 7.05 2.79 -16.63
C VAL A 95 8.25 3.46 -15.98
#